data_AF-A0A9W7LV97-F1
#
_entry.id   AF-A0A9W7LV97-F1
#
_cell.length_a   1.000
_cell.length_b   1.000
_cell.length_c   1.000
_cell.angle_alpha   90.00
_cell.angle_beta   90.00
_cell.angle_gamma   90.00
#
_symmetry.space_group_name_H-M   'P 1'
#
loop_
_entity.id
_entity.type
_entity.pdbx_description
1 polymer ?
#
loop_
_entity_poly.entity_id
_entity_poly.type
_entity_poly.pdbx_seq_one_letter_code
_entity_poly.pdbx_strand_id
1 'polypeptide(L)'
;MVYHSPGKELVTMTDVDAAIQEMFQASHVQVMKNCSKLSKIFLTAIVYELYKTGMGETTFEKLTMTILCICSSNGEAFPGWDTLLKVGCQLGECRIVLCEPGDRHRLQKLQFNFPRLVLW
;
A
#
# COMPACT_ATOMS: atom_id res chain seq x y z
N MET A 1 -18.55 29.64 40.66
CA MET A 1 -17.58 30.29 39.76
C MET A 1 -16.72 29.19 39.17
N VAL A 2 -16.98 28.79 37.92
CA VAL A 2 -16.16 27.80 37.21
C VAL A 2 -15.25 28.58 36.28
N TYR A 3 -13.94 28.45 36.47
CA TYR A 3 -12.92 29.10 35.65
C TYR A 3 -12.91 28.44 34.27
N HIS A 4 -13.31 29.16 33.23
CA HIS A 4 -13.14 28.74 31.84
C HIS A 4 -11.79 29.25 31.34
N SER A 5 -10.91 28.32 30.95
CA SER A 5 -9.63 28.63 30.33
C SER A 5 -9.86 29.31 28.98
N PRO A 6 -9.19 30.43 28.63
CA PRO A 6 -9.36 31.09 27.34
C PRO A 6 -8.58 30.32 26.27
N GLY A 7 -9.17 29.23 25.77
CA GLY A 7 -8.53 28.35 24.79
C GLY A 7 -9.47 28.10 23.61
N LYS A 8 -9.30 28.88 22.53
CA LYS A 8 -9.90 28.69 21.20
C LYS A 8 -11.44 28.65 21.12
N GLU A 9 -12.11 29.79 21.34
CA GLU A 9 -13.53 29.95 20.96
C GLU A 9 -13.74 30.27 19.47
N LEU A 10 -12.69 30.66 18.73
CA LEU A 10 -12.80 31.10 17.34
C LEU A 10 -12.23 30.06 16.37
N VAL A 11 -13.06 29.58 15.45
CA VAL A 11 -12.65 28.73 14.31
C VAL A 11 -12.08 29.61 13.21
N THR A 12 -10.89 29.30 12.73
CA THR A 12 -10.23 30.02 11.62
C THR A 12 -10.36 29.24 10.31
N MET A 13 -10.10 29.90 9.17
CA MET A 13 -10.02 29.20 7.88
C MET A 13 -8.92 28.13 7.86
N THR A 14 -7.89 28.27 8.68
CA THR A 14 -6.86 27.22 8.85
C THR A 14 -7.43 25.95 9.50
N ASP A 15 -8.33 26.09 10.48
CA ASP A 15 -8.98 24.94 11.11
C ASP A 15 -9.96 24.28 10.13
N VAL A 16 -10.65 25.07 9.30
CA VAL A 16 -11.53 24.57 8.23
C VAL A 16 -10.74 23.82 7.17
N ASP A 17 -9.64 24.39 6.68
CA ASP A 17 -8.76 23.74 5.69
C ASP A 17 -8.17 22.46 6.26
N ALA A 18 -7.72 22.45 7.52
CA ALA A 18 -7.21 21.24 8.17
C ALA A 18 -8.27 20.14 8.24
N ALA A 19 -9.51 20.47 8.63
CA ALA A 19 -10.61 19.52 8.68
C ALA A 19 -10.99 18.99 7.28
N ILE A 20 -10.99 19.85 6.26
CA ILE A 20 -11.21 19.44 4.87
C ILE A 20 -10.09 18.49 4.44
N GLN A 21 -8.83 18.81 4.74
CA GLN A 21 -7.74 17.88 4.43
C GLN A 21 -7.96 16.55 5.16
N GLU A 22 -8.21 16.52 6.47
CA GLU A 22 -8.44 15.26 7.19
C GLU A 22 -9.57 14.41 6.61
N MET A 23 -10.66 15.02 6.14
CA MET A 23 -11.81 14.31 5.57
C MET A 23 -11.61 13.88 4.11
N PHE A 24 -10.86 14.65 3.32
CA PHE A 24 -10.70 14.43 1.87
C PHE A 24 -9.33 13.91 1.47
N GLN A 25 -8.44 13.63 2.42
CA GLN A 25 -7.18 12.95 2.12
C GLN A 25 -7.43 11.53 1.62
N ALA A 26 -6.69 11.16 0.57
CA ALA A 26 -6.63 9.81 0.05
C ALA A 26 -5.90 8.92 1.07
N SER A 27 -6.62 8.33 2.02
CA SER A 27 -6.10 7.48 3.09
C SER A 27 -5.14 6.39 2.58
N HIS A 28 -5.41 5.84 1.40
CA HIS A 28 -4.56 4.86 0.73
C HIS A 28 -3.19 5.40 0.32
N VAL A 29 -3.10 6.65 -0.15
CA VAL A 29 -1.82 7.29 -0.49
C VAL A 29 -0.95 7.46 0.75
N GLN A 30 -1.55 7.81 1.90
CA GLN A 30 -0.82 7.90 3.16
C GLN A 30 -0.28 6.53 3.62
N VAL A 31 -1.08 5.47 3.50
CA VAL A 31 -0.61 4.12 3.84
C VAL A 31 0.54 3.69 2.93
N MET A 32 0.44 3.93 1.62
CA MET A 32 1.54 3.62 0.69
C MET A 32 2.81 4.42 0.97
N LYS A 33 2.69 5.71 1.34
CA LYS A 33 3.85 6.56 1.69
C LYS A 33 4.56 6.07 2.96
N ASN A 34 3.79 5.65 3.96
CA ASN A 34 4.28 5.32 5.30
C ASN A 34 4.55 3.83 5.52
N CYS A 35 4.24 2.95 4.56
CA CYS A 35 4.48 1.52 4.69
C CYS A 35 5.98 1.16 4.72
N SER A 36 6.26 -0.06 5.18
CA SER A 36 7.63 -0.58 5.30
C SER A 36 8.37 -0.60 3.96
N LYS A 37 9.71 -0.64 3.99
CA LYS A 37 10.53 -0.78 2.77
C LYS A 37 10.10 -2.00 1.94
N LEU A 38 9.85 -3.13 2.60
CA LEU A 38 9.41 -4.35 1.93
C LEU A 38 8.02 -4.21 1.31
N SER A 39 7.10 -3.54 2.00
CA SER A 39 5.78 -3.19 1.44
C SER A 39 5.93 -2.34 0.17
N LYS A 40 6.86 -1.37 0.15
CA LYS A 40 7.15 -0.57 -1.05
C LYS A 40 7.70 -1.42 -2.19
N ILE A 41 8.66 -2.31 -1.91
CA ILE A 41 9.20 -3.25 -2.92
C ILE A 41 8.08 -4.14 -3.49
N PHE A 42 7.20 -4.66 -2.63
CA PHE A 42 6.05 -5.47 -3.03
C PHE A 42 5.12 -4.70 -3.97
N LEU A 43 4.80 -3.44 -3.64
CA LEU A 43 3.97 -2.57 -4.47
C LEU A 43 4.67 -2.19 -5.79
N THR A 44 5.97 -1.94 -5.77
CA THR A 44 6.74 -1.72 -7.00
C THR A 44 6.73 -2.95 -7.89
N ALA A 45 6.89 -4.14 -7.30
CA ALA A 45 6.91 -5.40 -8.03
C ALA A 45 5.55 -5.73 -8.67
N ILE A 46 4.42 -5.50 -7.97
CA ILE A 46 3.10 -5.75 -8.55
C ILE A 46 2.84 -4.79 -9.72
N VAL A 47 3.18 -3.51 -9.55
CA VAL A 47 3.03 -2.52 -10.62
C VAL A 47 3.88 -2.92 -11.83
N TYR A 48 5.16 -3.24 -11.62
CA TYR A 48 6.06 -3.69 -12.67
C TYR A 48 5.53 -4.93 -13.40
N GLU A 49 5.08 -5.95 -12.67
CA GLU A 49 4.58 -7.19 -13.27
C GLU A 49 3.32 -6.95 -14.12
N LEU A 50 2.42 -6.12 -13.63
CA LEU A 50 1.19 -5.76 -14.35
C LEU A 50 1.49 -4.93 -15.60
N TYR A 51 2.46 -4.01 -15.55
CA TYR A 51 2.91 -3.27 -16.74
C TYR A 51 3.59 -4.17 -17.76
N LYS A 52 4.48 -5.06 -17.31
CA LYS A 52 5.22 -6.00 -18.16
C LYS A 52 4.29 -6.95 -18.92
N THR A 53 3.20 -7.40 -18.28
CA THR A 53 2.28 -8.39 -18.84
C THR A 53 1.04 -7.79 -19.50
N GLY A 54 0.73 -6.51 -19.22
CA GLY A 54 -0.52 -5.86 -19.65
C GLY A 54 -1.77 -6.36 -18.91
N MET A 55 -1.63 -7.24 -17.92
CA MET A 55 -2.75 -7.85 -17.20
C MET A 55 -3.25 -6.93 -16.07
N GLY A 56 -4.51 -7.12 -15.65
CA GLY A 56 -5.09 -6.45 -14.48
C GLY A 56 -4.71 -7.10 -13.14
N GLU A 57 -4.29 -8.36 -13.18
CA GLU A 57 -3.96 -9.20 -12.03
C GLU A 57 -2.69 -10.04 -12.29
N THR A 58 -2.06 -10.52 -11.24
CA THR A 58 -0.92 -11.45 -11.28
C THR A 58 -1.05 -12.53 -10.22
N THR A 59 -0.26 -13.60 -10.29
CA THR A 59 -0.21 -14.62 -9.22
C THR A 59 0.86 -14.28 -8.20
N PHE A 60 0.68 -14.74 -6.96
CA PHE A 60 1.66 -14.57 -5.90
C PHE A 60 3.03 -15.14 -6.28
N GLU A 61 3.08 -16.27 -6.98
CA GLU A 61 4.31 -16.84 -7.52
C GLU A 61 5.04 -15.91 -8.49
N LYS A 62 4.34 -15.38 -9.51
CA LYS A 62 4.93 -14.46 -10.49
C LYS A 62 5.42 -13.19 -9.82
N LEU A 63 4.62 -12.64 -8.91
CA LEU A 63 5.01 -11.48 -8.12
C LEU A 63 6.28 -11.75 -7.31
N THR A 64 6.37 -12.91 -6.66
CA THR A 64 7.53 -13.31 -5.86
C THR A 64 8.79 -13.40 -6.70
N MET A 65 8.71 -13.95 -7.91
CA MET A 65 9.85 -13.97 -8.85
C MET A 65 10.28 -12.55 -9.23
N THR A 66 9.33 -11.64 -9.44
CA THR A 66 9.63 -10.23 -9.73
C THR A 66 10.28 -9.52 -8.54
N ILE A 67 9.82 -9.78 -7.32
CA ILE A 67 10.47 -9.26 -6.10
C ILE A 67 11.89 -9.78 -5.99
N LEU A 68 12.12 -11.08 -6.27
CA LEU A 68 13.45 -11.67 -6.27
C LEU A 68 14.39 -10.97 -7.25
N CYS A 69 13.92 -10.69 -8.47
CA CYS A 69 14.70 -9.95 -9.46
C CYS A 69 15.03 -8.52 -8.98
N ILE A 70 14.06 -7.79 -8.43
CA ILE A 70 14.24 -6.41 -7.93
C ILE A 70 15.21 -6.39 -6.74
N CYS A 71 15.08 -7.32 -5.79
CA CYS A 71 16.00 -7.42 -4.67
C CYS A 71 17.42 -7.72 -5.16
N SER A 72 17.59 -8.69 -6.06
CA SER A 72 18.88 -9.06 -6.63
C SER A 72 19.55 -7.87 -7.36
N SER A 73 18.82 -7.15 -8.20
CA SER A 73 19.36 -6.00 -8.95
C SER A 73 19.77 -4.84 -8.05
N ASN A 74 19.13 -4.70 -6.89
CA ASN A 74 19.38 -3.61 -5.93
C ASN A 74 20.35 -4.01 -4.81
N GLY A 75 20.90 -5.24 -4.84
CA GLY A 75 21.78 -5.74 -3.78
C GLY A 75 21.06 -5.98 -2.43
N GLU A 76 19.74 -6.18 -2.46
CA GLU A 76 18.93 -6.43 -1.27
C GLU A 76 18.75 -7.93 -1.04
N ALA A 77 18.72 -8.33 0.24
CA ALA A 77 18.42 -9.70 0.62
C ALA A 77 16.95 -10.04 0.25
N PHE A 78 16.76 -11.20 -0.37
CA PHE A 78 15.42 -11.66 -0.71
C PHE A 78 14.63 -12.02 0.57
N PRO A 79 13.45 -11.45 0.79
CA PRO A 79 12.56 -11.84 1.88
C PRO A 79 11.98 -13.24 1.61
N GLY A 80 11.98 -14.12 2.60
CA GLY A 80 11.35 -15.44 2.49
C GLY A 80 9.86 -15.37 2.13
N TRP A 81 9.32 -16.48 1.60
CA TRP A 81 7.94 -16.58 1.13
C TRP A 81 6.90 -16.22 2.21
N ASP A 82 7.08 -16.69 3.45
CA ASP A 82 6.18 -16.40 4.57
C ASP A 82 6.14 -14.91 4.91
N THR A 83 7.28 -14.24 4.85
CA THR A 83 7.38 -12.79 5.07
C THR A 83 6.64 -12.04 3.97
N LEU A 84 6.80 -12.46 2.70
CA LEU A 84 6.08 -11.87 1.58
C LEU A 84 4.57 -12.08 1.70
N LEU A 85 4.14 -13.26 2.13
CA LEU A 85 2.72 -13.56 2.34
C LEU A 85 2.14 -12.65 3.43
N LYS A 86 2.85 -12.51 4.55
CA LYS A 86 2.47 -11.61 5.65
C LYS A 86 2.33 -10.16 5.17
N VAL A 87 3.26 -9.68 4.36
CA VAL A 87 3.18 -8.32 3.78
C VAL A 87 2.00 -8.20 2.82
N GLY A 88 1.75 -9.22 1.98
CA GLY A 88 0.58 -9.29 1.11
C GLY A 88 -0.73 -9.22 1.89
N CYS A 89 -0.83 -9.94 3.01
CA CYS A 89 -1.98 -9.89 3.91
C CYS A 89 -2.18 -8.49 4.51
N GLN A 90 -1.12 -7.86 5.03
CA GLN A 90 -1.20 -6.50 5.59
C GLN A 90 -1.66 -5.47 4.54
N LEU A 91 -1.13 -5.55 3.33
CA LEU A 91 -1.55 -4.70 2.22
C LEU A 91 -2.99 -5.01 1.77
N GLY A 92 -3.42 -6.26 1.91
CA GLY A 92 -4.79 -6.73 1.67
C GLY A 92 -5.80 -6.18 2.68
N GLU A 93 -5.44 -6.19 3.97
CA GLU A 93 -6.25 -5.61 5.06
C GLU A 93 -6.45 -4.11 4.85
N CYS A 94 -5.42 -3.40 4.36
CA CYS A 94 -5.51 -1.99 3.98
C CYS A 94 -6.22 -1.74 2.63
N ARG A 95 -6.70 -2.79 1.96
CA ARG A 95 -7.31 -2.74 0.61
C ARG A 95 -6.44 -2.06 -0.44
N ILE A 96 -5.11 -2.14 -0.28
CA ILE A 96 -4.16 -1.67 -1.29
C ILE A 96 -3.98 -2.71 -2.38
N VAL A 97 -3.94 -3.97 -1.97
CA VAL A 97 -3.94 -5.13 -2.87
C VAL A 97 -5.22 -5.91 -2.62
N LEU A 98 -5.89 -6.34 -3.68
CA LEU A 98 -6.97 -7.32 -3.59
C LEU A 98 -6.37 -8.70 -3.81
N CYS A 99 -6.70 -9.63 -2.94
CA CYS A 99 -6.11 -10.96 -2.93
C CYS A 99 -7.25 -11.99 -2.85
N GLU A 100 -7.16 -13.07 -3.62
CA GLU A 100 -8.04 -14.24 -3.42
C GLU A 100 -7.82 -14.86 -2.04
N PRO A 101 -8.71 -15.75 -1.53
CA PRO A 101 -8.44 -16.52 -0.33
C PRO A 101 -7.12 -17.31 -0.42
N GLY A 102 -6.42 -17.44 0.72
CA GLY A 102 -5.09 -18.03 0.82
C GLY A 102 -5.00 -19.53 0.51
N ASP A 103 -6.12 -20.21 0.30
CA ASP A 103 -6.20 -21.65 0.02
C ASP A 103 -5.48 -22.05 -1.28
N ARG A 104 -5.24 -21.07 -2.17
CA ARG A 104 -4.49 -21.26 -3.42
C ARG A 104 -2.99 -21.00 -3.28
N HIS A 105 -2.52 -20.62 -2.09
CA HIS A 105 -1.12 -20.34 -1.76
C HIS A 105 -0.40 -19.56 -2.88
N ARG A 106 0.54 -20.20 -3.59
CA ARG A 106 1.36 -19.60 -4.66
C ARG A 106 0.56 -19.15 -5.88
N LEU A 107 -0.59 -19.78 -6.14
CA LEU A 107 -1.44 -19.49 -7.30
C LEU A 107 -2.51 -18.44 -7.00
N GLN A 108 -2.57 -17.94 -5.76
CA GLN A 108 -3.46 -16.87 -5.35
C GLN A 108 -3.28 -15.66 -6.26
N LYS A 109 -4.40 -15.17 -6.82
CA LYS A 109 -4.38 -13.96 -7.64
C LYS A 109 -4.35 -12.71 -6.78
N LEU A 110 -3.62 -11.74 -7.28
CA LEU A 110 -3.37 -10.44 -6.68
C LEU A 110 -3.67 -9.36 -7.71
N GLN A 111 -4.42 -8.34 -7.29
CA GLN A 111 -4.71 -7.15 -8.07
C GLN A 111 -4.35 -5.90 -7.27
N PHE A 112 -3.77 -4.91 -7.95
CA PHE A 112 -3.57 -3.60 -7.35
C PHE A 112 -4.89 -2.80 -7.37
N ASN A 113 -5.32 -2.28 -6.22
CA ASN A 113 -6.66 -1.70 -6.06
C ASN A 113 -6.75 -0.20 -6.45
N PHE A 114 -5.69 0.39 -7.00
CA PHE A 114 -5.64 1.80 -7.34
C PHE A 114 -5.27 2.03 -8.81
N PRO A 115 -5.67 3.18 -9.39
CA PRO A 115 -5.29 3.48 -10.75
C PRO A 115 -3.77 3.52 -10.84
N ARG A 116 -3.22 2.80 -11.81
CA ARG A 116 -1.77 2.68 -12.04
C ARG A 116 -1.08 4.03 -12.31
N LEU A 117 -1.87 5.06 -12.62
CA LEU A 117 -1.45 6.43 -12.93
C LEU A 117 -1.19 7.32 -11.70
N VAL A 118 -1.53 6.89 -10.47
CA VAL A 118 -1.44 7.74 -9.25
C VAL A 118 -0.11 7.52 -8.49
N LEU A 119 0.82 6.74 -9.03
CA LEU A 119 2.10 6.41 -8.39
C LEU A 119 3.31 7.20 -8.90
N TRP A 120 3.08 8.24 -9.71
CA TRP A 120 4.10 9.20 -10.15
C TRP A 120 3.63 10.63 -9.89
#